data_AF-A0A0Q9KCJ4-F1
#
_entry.id   AF-A0A0Q9KCJ4-F1
#
_cell.length_a   1.000
_cell.length_b   1.000
_cell.length_c   1.000
_cell.angle_alpha   90.00
_cell.angle_beta   90.00
_cell.angle_gamma   90.00
#
_symmetry.space_group_name_H-M   'P 1'
#
loop_
_entity.id
_entity.type
_entity.pdbx_description
1 polymer ?
#
loop_
_entity_poly.entity_id
_entity_poly.type
_entity_poly.pdbx_seq_one_letter_code
_entity_poly.pdbx_strand_id
1 'polypeptide(L)'
;MSSISSKVLDNNYAVTRNYKEKVLDYLLYLGIFSGTSLIAGGIVHVLNDSIYNYILLIIGIIMTPICTVLREVYLNQKSIEGSIWHNFIISLTVSVSAGCFTGGINHIQEHFAFSLYLIISGFIMAFATTLLYRKKSITSATIDFVLWLATFTGMSLVSGSIVHGANDWFSNYFLIVVGTFLTPLAIMVKEKFVNKKKVRFGQDFILLTVLSFGVGCFTGGIIHIDINFNYSIVLIAIGFALSFTAALQKNNGTLADLRSR
;
A
#
# COMPACT_ATOMS: atom_id res chain seq x y z
N MET A 1 50.53 19.89 -12.95
CA MET A 1 50.12 19.26 -11.68
C MET A 1 49.17 20.20 -10.96
N SER A 2 48.01 19.66 -10.54
CA SER A 2 46.94 20.22 -9.68
C SER A 2 46.30 21.57 -10.06
N SER A 3 44.98 21.75 -10.07
CA SER A 3 43.88 20.88 -9.69
C SER A 3 42.58 21.39 -10.33
N ILE A 4 41.78 20.43 -10.76
CA ILE A 4 40.34 20.58 -10.95
C ILE A 4 39.76 20.97 -9.59
N SER A 5 39.14 22.15 -9.51
CA SER A 5 38.07 22.39 -8.55
C SER A 5 36.89 22.89 -9.34
N SER A 6 36.25 21.93 -9.99
CA SER A 6 34.90 22.05 -10.47
C SER A 6 34.02 22.48 -9.29
N LYS A 7 33.68 23.77 -9.27
CA LYS A 7 32.39 24.23 -8.75
C LYS A 7 31.30 23.53 -9.57
N VAL A 8 31.09 22.24 -9.34
CA VAL A 8 29.83 21.56 -9.61
C VAL A 8 28.89 22.12 -8.56
N LEU A 9 28.41 23.32 -8.84
CA LEU A 9 27.32 23.95 -8.14
C LEU A 9 26.14 22.98 -8.22
N ASP A 10 25.73 22.55 -7.03
CA ASP A 10 24.42 22.06 -6.60
C ASP A 10 23.24 22.43 -7.52
N ASN A 11 23.19 21.82 -8.71
CA ASN A 11 22.01 21.80 -9.54
C ASN A 11 21.14 20.61 -9.13
N ASN A 12 20.64 20.66 -7.89
CA ASN A 12 19.45 19.90 -7.47
C ASN A 12 18.20 20.51 -8.11
N TYR A 13 18.19 20.64 -9.44
CA TYR A 13 16.94 20.79 -10.18
C TYR A 13 16.21 19.46 -10.02
N ALA A 14 15.14 19.47 -9.24
CA ALA A 14 14.20 18.36 -9.17
C ALA A 14 13.80 18.01 -10.61
N VAL A 15 14.31 16.90 -11.14
CA VAL A 15 13.95 16.41 -12.46
C VAL A 15 12.45 16.13 -12.40
N THR A 16 11.66 17.00 -13.01
CA THR A 16 10.21 16.82 -13.10
C THR A 16 9.95 15.59 -13.97
N ARG A 17 9.46 14.52 -13.35
CA ARG A 17 9.08 13.28 -14.04
C ARG A 17 8.10 13.59 -15.16
N ASN A 18 8.34 13.04 -16.34
CA ASN A 18 7.41 13.17 -17.47
C ASN A 18 6.07 12.52 -17.11
N TYR A 19 4.97 13.00 -17.68
CA TYR A 19 3.61 12.46 -17.50
C TYR A 19 3.56 10.93 -17.62
N LYS A 20 4.24 10.34 -18.61
CA LYS A 20 4.30 8.88 -18.79
C LYS A 20 4.84 8.15 -17.55
N GLU A 21 5.89 8.68 -16.93
CA GLU A 21 6.49 8.07 -15.74
C GLU A 21 5.60 8.21 -14.51
N LYS A 22 4.89 9.34 -14.38
CA LYS A 22 3.92 9.56 -13.30
C LYS A 22 2.75 8.58 -13.42
N VAL A 23 2.20 8.42 -14.62
CA VAL A 23 1.14 7.45 -14.90
C VAL A 23 1.61 6.03 -14.64
N LEU A 24 2.82 5.66 -15.08
CA LEU A 24 3.37 4.33 -14.83
C LEU A 24 3.56 4.05 -13.33
N ASP A 25 4.11 5.00 -12.56
CA ASP A 25 4.24 4.85 -11.11
C ASP A 25 2.89 4.72 -10.42
N TYR A 26 1.89 5.49 -10.85
CA TYR A 26 0.53 5.35 -10.36
C TYR A 26 -0.06 3.98 -10.67
N LEU A 27 0.02 3.49 -11.91
CA LEU A 27 -0.56 2.20 -12.27
C LEU A 27 0.09 1.05 -11.51
N LEU A 28 1.41 1.10 -11.32
CA LEU A 28 2.13 0.10 -10.54
C LEU A 28 1.82 0.23 -9.04
N TYR A 29 1.67 1.44 -8.51
CA TYR A 29 1.19 1.69 -7.15
C TYR A 29 -0.20 1.09 -6.94
N LEU A 30 -1.15 1.46 -7.79
CA LEU A 30 -2.53 1.00 -7.75
C LEU A 30 -2.58 -0.53 -7.85
N GLY A 31 -1.81 -1.15 -8.75
CA GLY A 31 -1.74 -2.60 -8.89
C GLY A 31 -1.21 -3.31 -7.63
N ILE A 32 -0.18 -2.77 -6.96
CA ILE A 32 0.34 -3.34 -5.72
C ILE A 32 -0.72 -3.29 -4.60
N PHE A 33 -1.34 -2.12 -4.40
CA PHE A 33 -2.32 -1.95 -3.32
C PHE A 33 -3.63 -2.64 -3.59
N SER A 34 -4.09 -2.62 -4.84
CA SER A 34 -5.26 -3.39 -5.27
C SER A 34 -5.00 -4.86 -5.06
N GLY A 35 -3.85 -5.38 -5.50
CA GLY A 35 -3.56 -6.81 -5.36
C GLY A 35 -3.49 -7.24 -3.90
N THR A 36 -2.87 -6.43 -3.04
CA THR A 36 -2.83 -6.65 -1.58
C THR A 36 -4.25 -6.66 -0.99
N SER A 37 -5.09 -5.72 -1.40
CA SER A 37 -6.48 -5.62 -0.92
C SER A 37 -7.35 -6.77 -1.42
N LEU A 38 -7.12 -7.24 -2.65
CA LEU A 38 -7.82 -8.40 -3.21
C LEU A 38 -7.44 -9.70 -2.50
N ILE A 39 -6.16 -9.86 -2.12
CA ILE A 39 -5.72 -10.96 -1.25
C ILE A 39 -6.45 -10.86 0.10
N ALA A 40 -6.51 -9.67 0.69
CA ALA A 40 -7.21 -9.42 1.95
C ALA A 40 -8.68 -9.83 1.88
N GLY A 41 -9.43 -9.23 0.95
CA GLY A 41 -10.86 -9.50 0.76
C GLY A 41 -11.13 -10.97 0.43
N GLY A 42 -10.32 -11.56 -0.46
CA GLY A 42 -10.43 -12.97 -0.83
C GLY A 42 -10.21 -13.93 0.35
N ILE A 43 -9.23 -13.65 1.23
CA ILE A 43 -8.97 -14.46 2.43
C ILE A 43 -10.09 -14.30 3.45
N VAL A 44 -10.55 -13.08 3.71
CA VAL A 44 -11.48 -12.84 4.81
C VAL A 44 -12.91 -13.25 4.45
N HIS A 45 -13.28 -13.11 3.19
CA HIS A 45 -14.56 -13.61 2.68
C HIS A 45 -14.50 -15.05 2.18
N VAL A 46 -13.43 -15.79 2.45
CA VAL A 46 -13.36 -17.23 2.12
C VAL A 46 -14.45 -18.02 2.85
N LEU A 47 -14.86 -17.56 4.04
CA LEU A 47 -15.94 -18.18 4.82
C LEU A 47 -17.33 -18.00 4.19
N ASN A 48 -17.48 -17.05 3.26
CA ASN A 48 -18.75 -16.81 2.56
C ASN A 48 -18.93 -17.74 1.34
N ASP A 49 -17.94 -18.61 1.05
CA ASP A 49 -17.91 -19.61 -0.04
C ASP A 49 -18.33 -19.09 -1.42
N SER A 50 -18.04 -17.83 -1.72
CA SER A 50 -18.31 -17.23 -3.02
C SER A 50 -17.13 -17.45 -3.96
N ILE A 51 -17.40 -17.98 -5.16
CA ILE A 51 -16.40 -18.14 -6.24
C ILE A 51 -15.71 -16.80 -6.56
N TYR A 52 -16.41 -15.69 -6.37
CA TYR A 52 -15.89 -14.34 -6.56
C TYR A 52 -14.66 -14.07 -5.67
N ASN A 53 -14.71 -14.46 -4.40
CA ASN A 53 -13.63 -14.22 -3.44
C ASN A 53 -12.37 -15.02 -3.78
N TYR A 54 -12.53 -16.24 -4.29
CA TYR A 54 -11.40 -17.04 -4.80
C TYR A 54 -10.77 -16.41 -6.04
N ILE A 55 -11.59 -15.86 -6.95
CA ILE A 55 -11.09 -15.13 -8.13
C ILE A 55 -10.29 -13.90 -7.69
N LEU A 56 -10.80 -13.11 -6.74
CA LEU A 56 -10.08 -11.95 -6.20
C LEU A 56 -8.75 -12.36 -5.57
N LEU A 57 -8.74 -13.44 -4.78
CA LEU A 57 -7.52 -13.97 -4.17
C LEU A 57 -6.46 -14.32 -5.23
N ILE A 58 -6.86 -15.06 -6.28
CA ILE A 58 -5.95 -15.45 -7.37
C ILE A 58 -5.41 -14.21 -8.11
N ILE A 59 -6.29 -13.26 -8.46
CA ILE A 59 -5.88 -12.02 -9.13
C ILE A 59 -4.89 -11.26 -8.25
N GLY A 60 -5.15 -11.16 -6.94
CA GLY A 60 -4.27 -10.47 -6.00
C GLY A 60 -2.90 -11.13 -5.85
N ILE A 61 -2.86 -12.47 -5.74
CA ILE A 61 -1.62 -13.27 -5.66
C ILE A 61 -0.74 -13.06 -6.89
N ILE A 62 -1.33 -12.90 -8.08
CA ILE A 62 -0.60 -12.69 -9.33
C ILE A 62 -0.21 -11.23 -9.51
N MET A 63 -1.15 -10.31 -9.33
CA MET A 63 -0.98 -8.89 -9.63
C MET A 63 0.05 -8.22 -8.73
N THR A 64 0.01 -8.51 -7.42
CA THR A 64 0.89 -7.83 -6.46
C THR A 64 2.37 -8.03 -6.72
N PRO A 65 2.88 -9.28 -6.87
CA PRO A 65 4.30 -9.48 -7.14
C PRO A 65 4.70 -9.00 -8.53
N ILE A 66 3.85 -9.12 -9.55
CA ILE A 66 4.14 -8.60 -10.90
C ILE A 66 4.34 -7.09 -10.85
N CYS A 67 3.37 -6.34 -10.29
CA CYS A 67 3.47 -4.89 -10.19
C CYS A 67 4.65 -4.47 -9.32
N THR A 68 4.98 -5.23 -8.27
CA THR A 68 6.16 -4.95 -7.43
C THR A 68 7.47 -5.12 -8.20
N VAL A 69 7.62 -6.21 -8.96
CA VAL A 69 8.83 -6.48 -9.77
C VAL A 69 8.96 -5.47 -10.90
N LEU A 70 7.89 -5.22 -11.66
CA LEU A 70 7.87 -4.22 -12.73
C LEU A 70 8.29 -2.85 -12.21
N ARG A 71 7.82 -2.47 -11.03
CA ARG A 71 8.16 -1.20 -10.42
C ARG A 71 9.63 -1.07 -10.07
N GLU A 72 10.23 -2.13 -9.54
CA GLU A 72 11.66 -2.15 -9.22
C GLU A 72 12.52 -2.00 -10.49
N VAL A 73 12.15 -2.71 -11.56
CA VAL A 73 12.87 -2.67 -12.84
C VAL A 73 12.71 -1.32 -13.53
N TYR A 74 11.48 -0.86 -13.72
CA TYR A 74 11.21 0.31 -14.56
C TYR A 74 11.43 1.65 -13.88
N LEU A 75 11.15 1.76 -12.57
CA LEU A 75 11.20 3.07 -11.88
C LEU A 75 12.43 3.25 -11.01
N ASN A 76 12.88 2.20 -10.35
CA ASN A 76 14.06 2.28 -9.51
C ASN A 76 15.35 2.05 -10.31
N GLN A 77 15.25 1.65 -11.58
CA GLN A 77 16.38 1.32 -12.48
C GLN A 77 17.40 0.39 -11.82
N LYS A 78 16.95 -0.42 -10.87
CA LYS A 78 17.80 -1.34 -10.14
C LYS A 78 17.88 -2.63 -10.93
N SER A 79 19.09 -3.13 -11.12
CA SER A 79 19.24 -4.56 -11.40
C SER A 79 18.57 -5.30 -10.24
N ILE A 80 17.83 -6.35 -10.57
CA ILE A 80 17.25 -7.23 -9.55
C ILE A 80 18.44 -7.91 -8.87
N GLU A 81 18.97 -7.31 -7.80
CA GLU A 81 20.00 -7.93 -6.98
C GLU A 81 19.36 -9.15 -6.30
N GLY A 82 19.81 -10.35 -6.69
CA GLY A 82 19.26 -11.63 -6.24
C GLY A 82 18.28 -12.27 -7.23
N SER A 83 17.76 -13.44 -6.88
CA SER A 83 16.80 -14.15 -7.73
C SER A 83 15.46 -13.40 -7.80
N ILE A 84 14.89 -13.25 -9.00
CA ILE A 84 13.52 -12.72 -9.19
C ILE A 84 12.52 -13.43 -8.26
N TRP A 85 12.70 -14.74 -8.07
CA TRP A 85 11.89 -15.57 -7.18
C TRP A 85 11.98 -15.16 -5.72
N HIS A 86 13.14 -14.72 -5.25
CA HIS A 86 13.32 -14.21 -3.89
C HIS A 86 12.47 -12.95 -3.66
N ASN A 87 12.57 -12.00 -4.59
CA ASN A 87 11.78 -10.76 -4.54
C ASN A 87 10.28 -11.03 -4.69
N PHE A 88 9.91 -11.99 -5.53
CA PHE A 88 8.53 -12.45 -5.70
C PHE A 88 7.97 -13.00 -4.39
N ILE A 89 8.65 -13.96 -3.76
CA ILE A 89 8.22 -14.61 -2.52
C ILE A 89 8.05 -13.58 -1.41
N ILE A 90 9.05 -12.71 -1.20
CA ILE A 90 8.96 -11.66 -0.17
C ILE A 90 7.74 -10.76 -0.43
N SER A 91 7.56 -10.31 -1.67
CA SER A 91 6.45 -9.41 -2.01
C SER A 91 5.10 -10.10 -1.78
N LEU A 92 5.00 -11.37 -2.15
CA LEU A 92 3.80 -12.17 -1.92
C LEU A 92 3.52 -12.35 -0.41
N THR A 93 4.50 -12.79 0.38
CA THR A 93 4.30 -13.03 1.81
C THR A 93 3.95 -11.74 2.55
N VAL A 94 4.61 -10.62 2.22
CA VAL A 94 4.28 -9.31 2.77
C VAL A 94 2.84 -8.91 2.42
N SER A 95 2.40 -9.13 1.19
CA SER A 95 1.04 -8.77 0.74
C SER A 95 -0.03 -9.63 1.39
N VAL A 96 0.19 -10.95 1.49
CA VAL A 96 -0.68 -11.88 2.23
C VAL A 96 -0.76 -11.47 3.69
N SER A 97 0.38 -11.16 4.31
CA SER A 97 0.42 -10.74 5.72
C SER A 97 -0.35 -9.44 5.96
N ALA A 98 -0.24 -8.46 5.06
CA ALA A 98 -1.01 -7.23 5.12
C ALA A 98 -2.50 -7.55 5.03
N GLY A 99 -2.89 -8.38 4.05
CA GLY A 99 -4.28 -8.73 3.85
C GLY A 99 -4.90 -9.48 5.03
N CYS A 100 -4.20 -10.44 5.61
CA CYS A 100 -4.65 -11.12 6.83
C CYS A 100 -4.80 -10.14 8.00
N PHE A 101 -3.79 -9.29 8.22
CA PHE A 101 -3.83 -8.33 9.33
C PHE A 101 -4.99 -7.37 9.21
N THR A 102 -5.17 -6.78 8.03
CA THR A 102 -6.13 -5.70 7.86
C THR A 102 -7.56 -6.19 7.65
N GLY A 103 -7.74 -7.30 6.92
CA GLY A 103 -9.04 -7.94 6.81
C GLY A 103 -9.53 -8.47 8.17
N GLY A 104 -8.63 -9.04 8.98
CA GLY A 104 -8.96 -9.43 10.34
C GLY A 104 -9.41 -8.26 11.22
N ILE A 105 -8.82 -7.07 11.08
CA ILE A 105 -9.28 -5.87 11.80
C ILE A 105 -10.71 -5.48 11.38
N ASN A 106 -10.97 -5.43 10.07
CA ASN A 106 -12.26 -4.97 9.54
C ASN A 106 -13.40 -5.91 9.90
N HIS A 107 -13.15 -7.22 9.98
CA HIS A 107 -14.16 -8.23 10.29
C HIS A 107 -14.09 -8.70 11.75
N ILE A 108 -13.40 -8.00 12.64
CA ILE A 108 -13.26 -8.42 14.04
C ILE A 108 -14.60 -8.50 14.78
N GLN A 109 -15.55 -7.65 14.40
CA GLN A 109 -16.90 -7.64 14.96
C GLN A 109 -17.78 -8.75 14.39
N GLU A 110 -17.55 -9.15 13.14
CA GLU A 110 -18.33 -10.19 12.46
C GLU A 110 -17.88 -11.59 12.87
N HIS A 111 -16.56 -11.82 12.94
CA HIS A 111 -15.97 -13.14 13.17
C HIS A 111 -14.76 -13.09 14.11
N PHE A 112 -14.97 -12.68 15.37
CA PHE A 112 -13.89 -12.40 16.34
C PHE A 112 -12.74 -13.43 16.36
N ALA A 113 -13.05 -14.74 16.49
CA ALA A 113 -12.02 -15.77 16.59
C ALA A 113 -11.20 -15.93 15.29
N PHE A 114 -11.87 -15.95 14.14
CA PHE A 114 -11.21 -16.05 12.83
C PHE A 114 -10.40 -14.79 12.53
N SER A 115 -10.97 -13.62 12.81
CA SER A 115 -10.31 -12.32 12.67
C SER A 115 -9.07 -12.21 13.54
N LEU A 116 -9.12 -12.67 14.79
CA LEU A 116 -7.96 -12.71 15.68
C LEU A 116 -6.88 -13.66 15.14
N TYR A 117 -7.26 -14.83 14.62
CA TYR A 117 -6.34 -15.75 13.95
C TYR A 117 -5.65 -15.10 12.74
N LEU A 118 -6.40 -14.39 11.90
CA LEU A 118 -5.85 -13.66 10.75
C LEU A 118 -4.89 -12.53 11.16
N ILE A 119 -5.25 -11.75 12.19
CA ILE A 119 -4.39 -10.69 12.72
C ILE A 119 -3.06 -11.28 13.22
N ILE A 120 -3.12 -12.32 14.05
CA ILE A 120 -1.93 -12.95 14.64
C ILE A 120 -1.07 -13.61 13.57
N SER A 121 -1.66 -14.41 12.69
CA SER A 121 -0.92 -15.09 11.62
C SER A 121 -0.31 -14.10 10.63
N GLY A 122 -1.04 -13.06 10.23
CA GLY A 122 -0.53 -11.97 9.39
C GLY A 122 0.65 -11.26 10.03
N PHE A 123 0.55 -10.91 11.31
CA PHE A 123 1.65 -10.28 12.04
C PHE A 123 2.90 -11.17 12.09
N ILE A 124 2.74 -12.45 12.44
CA ILE A 124 3.85 -13.41 12.51
C ILE A 124 4.50 -13.59 11.14
N MET A 125 3.71 -13.75 10.07
CA MET A 125 4.24 -13.91 8.71
C MET A 125 5.00 -12.66 8.25
N ALA A 126 4.48 -11.45 8.47
CA ALA A 126 5.16 -10.22 8.10
C ALA A 126 6.45 -10.01 8.92
N PHE A 127 6.41 -10.30 10.21
CA PHE A 127 7.57 -10.20 11.08
C PHE A 127 8.67 -11.19 10.67
N ALA A 128 8.32 -12.47 10.51
CA ALA A 128 9.25 -13.51 10.05
C ALA A 128 9.84 -13.16 8.68
N THR A 129 9.03 -12.68 7.75
CA THR A 129 9.52 -12.24 6.43
C THR A 129 10.49 -11.09 6.56
N THR A 130 10.19 -10.11 7.43
CA THR A 130 11.07 -8.96 7.65
C THR A 130 12.41 -9.36 8.27
N LEU A 131 12.43 -10.37 9.14
CA LEU A 131 13.66 -10.88 9.76
C LEU A 131 14.49 -11.74 8.80
N LEU A 132 13.85 -12.69 8.12
CA LEU A 132 14.53 -13.67 7.27
C LEU A 132 15.13 -13.06 6.01
N TYR A 133 14.53 -11.99 5.51
CA TYR A 133 14.84 -11.45 4.18
C TYR A 133 15.55 -10.10 4.20
N ARG A 134 16.07 -9.66 5.35
CA ARG A 134 16.81 -8.40 5.43
C ARG A 134 18.29 -8.57 5.77
N LYS A 135 19.10 -7.83 5.03
CA LYS A 135 20.53 -7.58 5.31
C LYS A 135 20.76 -6.41 6.30
N LYS A 136 19.72 -5.98 7.03
CA LYS A 136 19.75 -4.80 7.91
C LYS A 136 19.95 -5.16 9.37
N SER A 137 20.31 -4.17 10.19
CA SER A 137 20.19 -4.30 11.64
C SER A 137 18.73 -4.52 12.07
N ILE A 138 18.55 -5.25 13.17
CA ILE A 138 17.23 -5.56 13.77
C ILE A 138 16.40 -4.30 14.03
N THR A 139 17.04 -3.23 14.49
CA THR A 139 16.38 -1.96 14.79
C THR A 139 15.80 -1.32 13.54
N SER A 140 16.57 -1.27 12.44
CA SER A 140 16.05 -0.72 11.19
C SER A 140 14.94 -1.61 10.64
N ALA A 141 15.13 -2.94 10.62
CA ALA A 141 14.12 -3.87 10.16
C ALA A 141 12.78 -3.71 10.91
N THR A 142 12.85 -3.50 12.22
CA THR A 142 11.68 -3.26 13.08
C THR A 142 11.00 -1.93 12.77
N ILE A 143 11.75 -0.83 12.63
CA ILE A 143 11.20 0.49 12.24
C ILE A 143 10.42 0.35 10.93
N ASP A 144 11.00 -0.35 9.97
CA ASP A 144 10.42 -0.51 8.65
C ASP A 144 9.16 -1.36 8.66
N PHE A 145 9.15 -2.41 9.47
CA PHE A 145 7.97 -3.23 9.73
C PHE A 145 6.84 -2.40 10.33
N VAL A 146 7.13 -1.59 11.35
CA VAL A 146 6.11 -0.73 11.99
C VAL A 146 5.55 0.31 11.01
N LEU A 147 6.40 0.96 10.23
CA LEU A 147 5.96 1.94 9.22
C LEU A 147 5.14 1.29 8.12
N TRP A 148 5.51 0.08 7.70
CA TRP A 148 4.76 -0.72 6.76
C TRP A 148 3.39 -1.09 7.33
N LEU A 149 3.35 -1.61 8.56
CA LEU A 149 2.12 -2.00 9.24
C LEU A 149 1.17 -0.81 9.34
N ALA A 150 1.65 0.35 9.78
CA ALA A 150 0.86 1.58 9.86
C ALA A 150 0.34 2.02 8.48
N THR A 151 1.18 1.94 7.44
CA THR A 151 0.81 2.31 6.07
C THR A 151 -0.36 1.48 5.56
N PHE A 152 -0.27 0.15 5.64
CA PHE A 152 -1.30 -0.76 5.15
C PHE A 152 -2.55 -0.78 6.02
N THR A 153 -2.37 -0.75 7.34
CA THR A 153 -3.49 -0.65 8.29
C THR A 153 -4.31 0.59 7.99
N GLY A 154 -3.68 1.75 7.77
CA GLY A 154 -4.42 2.98 7.49
C GLY A 154 -5.25 2.89 6.21
N MET A 155 -4.69 2.36 5.12
CA MET A 155 -5.41 2.19 3.86
C MET A 155 -6.56 1.21 3.98
N SER A 156 -6.35 0.09 4.68
CA SER A 156 -7.39 -0.92 4.82
C SER A 156 -8.49 -0.53 5.80
N LEU A 157 -8.19 0.27 6.82
CA LEU A 157 -9.22 0.89 7.67
C LEU A 157 -10.12 1.79 6.81
N VAL A 158 -9.55 2.64 5.96
CA VAL A 158 -10.36 3.45 5.03
C VAL A 158 -11.14 2.55 4.07
N SER A 159 -10.48 1.56 3.47
CA SER A 159 -11.08 0.68 2.46
C SER A 159 -12.25 -0.13 3.02
N GLY A 160 -12.11 -0.76 4.18
CA GLY A 160 -13.17 -1.54 4.82
C GLY A 160 -14.24 -0.66 5.45
N SER A 161 -13.87 0.44 6.09
CA SER A 161 -14.87 1.26 6.75
C SER A 161 -15.73 2.08 5.79
N ILE A 162 -15.23 2.46 4.61
CA ILE A 162 -16.07 3.18 3.64
C ILE A 162 -17.16 2.29 3.04
N VAL A 163 -16.89 0.99 2.93
CA VAL A 163 -17.83 0.00 2.38
C VAL A 163 -18.82 -0.48 3.42
N HIS A 164 -18.37 -0.66 4.67
CA HIS A 164 -19.24 -0.97 5.81
C HIS A 164 -19.96 0.26 6.40
N GLY A 165 -19.55 1.48 6.03
CA GLY A 165 -20.15 2.73 6.49
C GLY A 165 -21.64 2.83 6.15
N ALA A 166 -22.11 2.15 5.09
CA ALA A 166 -23.53 2.05 4.78
C ALA A 166 -24.34 1.31 5.86
N ASN A 167 -23.71 0.41 6.63
CA ASN A 167 -24.37 -0.45 7.62
C ASN A 167 -24.21 0.07 9.06
N ASP A 168 -23.05 0.60 9.43
CA ASP A 168 -22.81 1.24 10.73
C ASP A 168 -21.93 2.47 10.57
N TRP A 169 -22.56 3.65 10.55
CA TRP A 169 -21.86 4.89 10.24
C TRP A 169 -20.89 5.33 11.36
N PHE A 170 -21.18 5.05 12.63
CA PHE A 170 -20.44 5.66 13.74
C PHE A 170 -19.07 5.01 13.95
N SER A 171 -19.02 3.68 14.02
CA SER A 171 -17.77 2.92 14.17
C SER A 171 -16.89 3.10 12.93
N ASN A 172 -17.48 3.03 11.75
CA ASN A 172 -16.76 3.16 10.49
C ASN A 172 -16.25 4.57 10.22
N TYR A 173 -16.96 5.62 10.62
CA TYR A 173 -16.45 6.99 10.51
C TYR A 173 -15.16 7.17 11.31
N PHE A 174 -15.12 6.68 12.55
CA PHE A 174 -13.90 6.73 13.37
C PHE A 174 -12.73 6.01 12.71
N LEU A 175 -12.95 4.81 12.18
CA LEU A 175 -11.92 4.03 11.49
C LEU A 175 -11.45 4.70 10.18
N ILE A 176 -12.35 5.33 9.42
CA ILE A 176 -12.00 6.15 8.27
C ILE A 176 -11.06 7.27 8.71
N VAL A 177 -11.41 8.01 9.78
CA VAL A 177 -10.56 9.11 10.28
C VAL A 177 -9.19 8.56 10.69
N VAL A 178 -9.14 7.53 11.53
CA VAL A 178 -7.87 6.92 11.95
C VAL A 178 -7.03 6.50 10.74
N GLY A 179 -7.63 5.79 9.78
CA GLY A 179 -6.94 5.31 8.60
C GLY A 179 -6.42 6.43 7.70
N THR A 180 -7.23 7.48 7.54
CA THR A 180 -6.92 8.70 6.77
C THR A 180 -5.68 9.41 7.29
N PHE A 181 -5.42 9.40 8.61
CA PHE A 181 -4.20 9.98 9.19
C PHE A 181 -3.04 8.99 9.23
N LEU A 182 -3.31 7.71 9.50
CA LEU A 182 -2.27 6.72 9.77
C LEU A 182 -1.35 6.48 8.56
N THR A 183 -1.91 6.32 7.36
CA THR A 183 -1.14 6.11 6.13
C THR A 183 -0.23 7.28 5.76
N PRO A 184 -0.73 8.53 5.60
CA PRO A 184 0.11 9.65 5.23
C PRO A 184 1.18 9.93 6.28
N LEU A 185 0.86 9.84 7.58
CA LEU A 185 1.86 10.01 8.64
C LEU A 185 2.96 8.96 8.57
N ALA A 186 2.62 7.68 8.39
CA ALA A 186 3.61 6.61 8.26
C ALA A 186 4.55 6.84 7.07
N ILE A 187 3.99 7.21 5.91
CA ILE A 187 4.78 7.50 4.71
C ILE A 187 5.67 8.73 4.92
N MET A 188 5.17 9.79 5.55
CA MET A 188 5.95 11.00 5.81
C MET A 188 7.08 10.77 6.80
N VAL A 189 6.83 10.00 7.87
CA VAL A 189 7.87 9.58 8.82
C VAL A 189 8.94 8.77 8.10
N LYS A 190 8.53 7.81 7.25
CA LYS A 190 9.46 7.02 6.45
C LYS A 190 10.32 7.91 5.54
N GLU A 191 9.70 8.82 4.79
CA GLU A 191 10.42 9.66 3.85
C GLU A 191 11.38 10.62 4.54
N LYS A 192 10.97 11.23 5.66
CA LYS A 192 11.80 12.18 6.41
C LYS A 192 12.94 11.52 7.15
N PHE A 193 12.66 10.45 7.90
CA PHE A 193 13.62 9.89 8.86
C PHE A 193 14.39 8.68 8.32
N VAL A 194 13.77 7.85 7.47
CA VAL A 194 14.43 6.67 6.89
C VAL A 194 15.12 7.03 5.59
N ASN A 195 14.38 7.63 4.64
CA ASN A 195 14.91 7.94 3.32
C ASN A 195 15.65 9.29 3.24
N LYS A 196 15.63 10.08 4.33
CA LYS A 196 16.24 11.42 4.42
C LYS A 196 15.81 12.36 3.29
N LYS A 197 14.59 12.21 2.77
CA LYS A 197 14.01 13.09 1.76
C LYS A 197 13.38 14.32 2.39
N LYS A 198 13.34 15.42 1.64
CA LYS A 198 12.63 16.64 2.04
C LYS A 198 11.12 16.41 1.94
N VAL A 199 10.40 16.60 3.05
CA VAL A 199 8.93 16.47 3.13
C VAL A 199 8.30 17.87 3.24
N ARG A 200 7.34 18.17 2.37
CA ARG A 200 6.51 19.39 2.43
C ARG A 200 5.24 19.06 3.21
N PHE A 201 5.32 19.16 4.54
CA PHE A 201 4.33 18.58 5.45
C PHE A 201 2.87 18.78 5.00
N GLY A 202 2.41 20.01 4.77
CA GLY A 202 1.03 20.27 4.36
C GLY A 202 0.65 19.66 3.00
N GLN A 203 1.46 19.90 1.96
CA GLN A 203 1.16 19.41 0.61
C GLN A 203 1.24 17.88 0.54
N ASP A 204 2.31 17.28 1.07
CA ASP A 204 2.52 15.83 1.03
C ASP A 204 1.46 15.10 1.86
N PHE A 205 1.07 15.64 3.02
CA PHE A 205 -0.01 15.09 3.81
C PHE A 205 -1.34 15.06 3.05
N ILE A 206 -1.75 16.19 2.45
CA ILE A 206 -2.99 16.28 1.67
C ILE A 206 -2.95 15.30 0.50
N LEU A 207 -1.86 15.30 -0.29
CA LEU A 207 -1.75 14.41 -1.46
C LEU A 207 -1.78 12.94 -1.06
N LEU A 208 -1.04 12.55 -0.01
CA LEU A 208 -1.03 11.17 0.47
C LEU A 208 -2.38 10.75 1.06
N THR A 209 -3.10 11.67 1.70
CA THR A 209 -4.45 11.44 2.22
C THR A 209 -5.43 11.16 1.08
N VAL A 210 -5.46 12.02 0.06
CA VAL A 210 -6.33 11.85 -1.10
C VAL A 210 -5.97 10.57 -1.86
N LEU A 211 -4.67 10.25 -1.96
CA LEU A 211 -4.19 9.02 -2.57
C LEU A 211 -4.65 7.77 -1.81
N SER A 212 -4.42 7.71 -0.50
CA SER A 212 -4.79 6.54 0.32
C SER A 212 -6.30 6.36 0.38
N PHE A 213 -7.05 7.46 0.49
CA PHE A 213 -8.51 7.43 0.48
C PHE A 213 -9.03 6.95 -0.88
N GLY A 214 -8.52 7.50 -1.97
CA GLY A 214 -8.90 7.12 -3.32
C GLY A 214 -8.62 5.63 -3.61
N VAL A 215 -7.45 5.13 -3.22
CA VAL A 215 -7.13 3.70 -3.36
C VAL A 215 -8.05 2.85 -2.47
N GLY A 216 -8.31 3.25 -1.23
CA GLY A 216 -9.23 2.53 -0.34
C GLY A 216 -10.64 2.41 -0.90
N CYS A 217 -11.20 3.50 -1.46
CA CYS A 217 -12.48 3.48 -2.16
C CYS A 217 -12.46 2.53 -3.37
N PHE A 218 -11.40 2.63 -4.19
CA PHE A 218 -11.26 1.82 -5.39
C PHE A 218 -11.23 0.31 -5.05
N THR A 219 -10.40 -0.08 -4.09
CA THR A 219 -10.25 -1.48 -3.72
C THR A 219 -11.46 -2.01 -2.96
N GLY A 220 -12.05 -1.22 -2.06
CA GLY A 220 -13.25 -1.59 -1.32
C GLY A 220 -14.44 -1.80 -2.25
N GLY A 221 -14.61 -0.89 -3.23
CA GLY A 221 -15.64 -1.02 -4.26
C GLY A 221 -15.47 -2.28 -5.11
N ILE A 222 -14.23 -2.68 -5.43
CA ILE A 222 -14.01 -3.97 -6.11
C ILE A 222 -14.44 -5.12 -5.20
N ILE A 223 -13.94 -5.19 -3.97
CA ILE A 223 -14.17 -6.33 -3.06
C ILE A 223 -15.65 -6.58 -2.79
N HIS A 224 -16.48 -5.53 -2.69
CA HIS A 224 -17.90 -5.66 -2.37
C HIS A 224 -18.83 -5.39 -3.57
N ILE A 225 -18.34 -5.55 -4.79
CA ILE A 225 -19.16 -5.34 -5.99
C ILE A 225 -20.33 -6.33 -6.07
N ASP A 226 -20.17 -7.53 -5.52
CA ASP A 226 -21.19 -8.58 -5.45
C ASP A 226 -22.24 -8.31 -4.36
N ILE A 227 -21.88 -7.55 -3.31
CA ILE A 227 -22.79 -7.15 -2.24
C ILE A 227 -23.66 -5.96 -2.66
N ASN A 228 -23.07 -4.90 -3.21
CA ASN A 228 -23.79 -3.70 -3.63
C ASN A 228 -23.18 -3.06 -4.89
N PHE A 229 -23.59 -3.56 -6.05
CA PHE A 229 -23.07 -3.15 -7.35
C PHE A 229 -23.08 -1.63 -7.59
N ASN A 230 -24.20 -0.97 -7.29
CA ASN A 230 -24.35 0.47 -7.58
C ASN A 230 -23.42 1.31 -6.71
N TYR A 231 -23.36 1.04 -5.41
CA TYR A 231 -22.46 1.75 -4.50
C TYR A 231 -20.99 1.49 -4.86
N SER A 232 -20.65 0.23 -5.16
CA SER A 232 -19.32 -0.21 -5.53
C SER A 232 -18.80 0.44 -6.81
N ILE A 233 -19.63 0.59 -7.85
CA ILE A 233 -19.24 1.31 -9.08
C ILE A 233 -18.90 2.77 -8.78
N VAL A 234 -19.70 3.45 -7.96
CA VAL A 234 -19.46 4.84 -7.59
C VAL A 234 -18.15 4.96 -6.81
N LEU A 235 -17.89 4.06 -5.86
CA LEU A 235 -16.64 4.01 -5.11
C LEU A 235 -15.42 3.75 -6.02
N ILE A 236 -15.54 2.84 -6.98
CA ILE A 236 -14.47 2.56 -7.95
C ILE A 236 -14.14 3.82 -8.77
N ALA A 237 -15.16 4.49 -9.31
CA ALA A 237 -14.98 5.67 -10.14
C ALA A 237 -14.36 6.84 -9.36
N ILE A 238 -14.94 7.17 -8.20
CA ILE A 238 -14.44 8.25 -7.34
C ILE A 238 -13.05 7.92 -6.80
N GLY A 239 -12.84 6.67 -6.37
CA GLY A 239 -11.57 6.21 -5.84
C GLY A 239 -10.43 6.31 -6.85
N PHE A 240 -10.68 5.88 -8.08
CA PHE A 240 -9.72 6.03 -9.18
C PHE A 240 -9.43 7.50 -9.48
N ALA A 241 -10.46 8.35 -9.59
CA ALA A 241 -10.28 9.77 -9.88
C ALA A 241 -9.45 10.50 -8.80
N LEU A 242 -9.76 10.27 -7.52
CA LEU A 242 -9.03 10.87 -6.39
C LEU A 242 -7.58 10.39 -6.35
N SER A 243 -7.36 9.08 -6.41
CA SER A 243 -6.01 8.53 -6.32
C SER A 243 -5.15 8.90 -7.53
N PHE A 244 -5.71 8.92 -8.73
CA PHE A 244 -5.00 9.33 -9.95
C PHE A 244 -4.62 10.80 -9.92
N THR A 245 -5.55 11.70 -9.57
CA THR A 245 -5.27 13.14 -9.51
C THR A 245 -4.20 13.47 -8.46
N ALA A 246 -4.29 12.85 -7.27
CA ALA A 246 -3.26 13.00 -6.24
C ALA A 246 -1.89 12.49 -6.71
N ALA A 247 -1.85 11.35 -7.41
CA ALA A 247 -0.63 10.79 -7.94
C ALA A 247 0.05 11.69 -8.99
N LEU A 248 -0.73 12.32 -9.88
CA LEU A 248 -0.19 13.25 -10.88
C LEU A 248 0.41 14.52 -10.26
N GLN A 249 -0.14 14.97 -9.13
CA GLN A 249 0.32 16.15 -8.40
C GLN A 249 1.55 15.87 -7.52
N LYS A 250 1.88 14.60 -7.24
CA LYS A 250 3.10 14.24 -6.51
C LYS A 250 4.33 14.45 -7.42
N ASN A 251 5.09 15.49 -7.12
CA ASN A 251 6.23 15.90 -7.96
C ASN A 251 7.56 15.23 -7.59
N ASN A 252 7.70 14.67 -6.38
CA ASN A 252 8.96 14.13 -5.87
C ASN A 252 8.81 12.71 -5.31
N GLY A 253 9.72 11.82 -5.72
CA GLY A 253 9.82 10.46 -5.20
C GLY A 253 8.85 9.48 -5.84
N THR A 254 8.99 8.21 -5.47
CA THR A 254 8.12 7.15 -5.96
C THR A 254 6.88 7.04 -5.04
N LEU A 255 5.72 6.67 -5.57
CA LEU A 255 4.46 6.63 -4.80
C LEU A 255 4.42 5.53 -3.73
N ALA A 256 4.93 4.34 -4.06
CA ALA A 256 4.97 3.13 -3.23
C ALA A 256 6.41 2.79 -2.82
N ASP A 257 7.18 3.67 -2.22
CA ASP A 257 8.41 3.21 -1.56
C ASP A 257 8.01 2.39 -0.32
N LEU A 258 7.54 1.16 -0.53
CA LEU A 258 7.07 0.18 0.46
C LEU A 258 8.24 -0.63 0.99
N ARG A 259 9.29 -0.76 0.18
CA ARG A 259 10.57 -1.28 0.63
C ARG A 259 11.21 -0.23 1.50
N SER A 260 11.78 -0.70 2.57
CA SER A 260 12.75 0.11 3.26
C SER A 260 14.12 -0.33 2.78
N ARG A 261 14.87 0.62 2.25
CA ARG A 261 16.27 0.44 1.87
C ARG A 261 17.14 0.33 3.09
#